data_AF-A0A7C3BS14-F1
#
_entry.id   AF-A0A7C3BS14-F1
#
_cell.length_a   1.000
_cell.length_b   1.000
_cell.length_c   1.000
_cell.angle_alpha   90.00
_cell.angle_beta   90.00
_cell.angle_gamma   90.00
#
_symmetry.space_group_name_H-M   'P 1'
#
loop_
_entity.id
_entity.type
_entity.pdbx_description
1 polymer ?
#
loop_
_entity_poly.entity_id
_entity_poly.type
_entity_poly.pdbx_seq_one_letter_code
_entity_poly.pdbx_strand_id
1 'polypeptide(L)'
;DGHTACVSLQFSDKKPDIDEIINIWRDFSSIPQELELPSAPARPLIYRDEVDRPQPRKDRDAENAMAVTVGRLRECNVFDYRFVGLHHNTVRGAAGGSILNAELLKVKGLIG
;
A
#
# COMPACT_ATOMS: atom_id res chain seq x y z
N ASP A 1 -9.83 2.77 -14.00
CA ASP A 1 -9.01 1.99 -13.06
C ASP A 1 -8.38 2.83 -11.99
N GLY A 2 -8.21 2.21 -10.82
CA GLY A 2 -7.83 2.83 -9.55
C GLY A 2 -8.96 2.73 -8.53
N HIS A 3 -8.92 1.73 -7.64
CA HIS A 3 -9.91 1.59 -6.56
C HIS A 3 -9.47 2.41 -5.37
N THR A 4 -10.32 3.35 -4.95
CA THR A 4 -10.08 4.22 -3.79
C THR A 4 -10.89 3.74 -2.59
N ALA A 5 -10.25 3.57 -1.44
CA ALA A 5 -10.90 3.24 -0.18
C ALA A 5 -10.71 4.37 0.84
N CYS A 6 -11.82 4.82 1.44
CA CYS A 6 -11.79 5.70 2.62
C CYS A 6 -11.85 4.84 3.87
N VAL A 7 -10.77 4.80 4.64
CA VAL A 7 -10.64 3.93 5.80
C VAL A 7 -10.68 4.77 7.07
N SER A 8 -11.52 4.40 8.02
CA SER A 8 -11.49 4.92 9.39
C SER A 8 -11.18 3.75 10.31
N LEU A 9 -10.25 3.93 11.24
CA LEU A 9 -9.78 2.86 12.13
C LEU A 9 -9.63 3.34 13.57
N GLN A 10 -9.76 2.40 14.49
CA GLN A 10 -9.55 2.58 15.91
C GLN A 10 -8.60 1.49 16.41
N PHE A 11 -7.66 1.86 17.25
CA PHE A 11 -6.73 0.94 17.89
C PHE A 11 -7.37 0.34 19.15
N SER A 12 -7.10 -0.95 19.40
CA SER A 12 -7.51 -1.61 20.65
C SER A 12 -6.76 -1.07 21.86
N ASP A 13 -5.50 -0.71 21.66
CA ASP A 13 -4.56 -0.33 22.70
C ASP A 13 -4.10 1.13 22.52
N LYS A 14 -2.83 1.42 22.78
CA LYS A 14 -2.27 2.77 22.64
C LYS A 14 -2.36 3.25 21.18
N LYS A 15 -3.09 4.36 20.97
CA LYS A 15 -3.07 5.13 19.72
C LYS A 15 -1.64 5.65 19.46
N PRO A 16 -0.99 5.28 18.33
CA PRO A 16 0.31 5.83 17.93
C PRO A 16 0.16 7.26 17.40
N ASP A 17 1.24 8.02 17.36
CA ASP A 17 1.23 9.37 16.79
C ASP A 17 1.15 9.34 15.25
N ILE A 18 0.64 10.41 14.63
CA ILE A 18 0.51 10.50 13.16
C ILE A 18 1.87 10.33 12.48
N ASP A 19 2.92 10.97 13.01
CA ASP A 19 4.27 10.89 12.44
C ASP A 19 4.85 9.47 12.55
N GLU A 20 4.51 8.74 13.61
CA GLU A 20 4.89 7.34 13.78
C GLU A 20 4.24 6.48 12.69
N ILE A 21 2.94 6.65 12.44
CA ILE A 21 2.22 5.95 11.36
C ILE A 21 2.84 6.27 10.00
N ILE A 22 3.14 7.54 9.72
CA ILE A 22 3.73 7.96 8.44
C ILE A 22 5.11 7.33 8.24
N ASN A 23 5.94 7.27 9.28
CA ASN A 23 7.25 6.64 9.22
C ASN A 23 7.13 5.13 8.97
N ILE A 24 6.25 4.44 9.71
CA ILE A 24 5.99 3.01 9.49
C ILE A 24 5.56 2.74 8.03
N TRP A 25 4.69 3.58 7.48
CA TRP A 25 4.24 3.48 6.10
C TRP A 25 5.36 3.71 5.09
N ARG A 26 6.20 4.73 5.30
CA ARG A 26 7.33 5.03 4.42
C ARG A 26 8.40 3.95 4.42
N ASP A 27 8.60 3.30 5.56
CA ASP A 27 9.62 2.27 5.77
C ASP A 27 9.08 0.85 5.56
N PHE A 28 7.79 0.72 5.22
CA PHE A 28 7.15 -0.59 5.07
C PHE A 28 7.78 -1.39 3.92
N SER A 29 8.31 -2.55 4.28
CA SER A 29 8.84 -3.57 3.38
C SER A 29 8.30 -4.94 3.78
N SER A 30 8.39 -5.92 2.89
CA SER A 30 8.02 -7.31 3.17
C SER A 30 8.87 -8.27 2.35
N ILE A 31 8.59 -9.56 2.49
CA ILE A 31 9.32 -10.67 1.86
C ILE A 31 9.54 -10.46 0.34
N PRO A 32 8.57 -9.99 -0.46
CA PRO A 32 8.81 -9.76 -1.89
C PRO A 32 9.92 -8.75 -2.20
N GLN A 33 10.05 -7.71 -1.36
CA GLN A 33 11.10 -6.69 -1.47
C GLN A 33 12.44 -7.26 -1.00
N GLU A 34 12.46 -7.97 0.13
CA GLU A 34 13.67 -8.59 0.70
C GLU A 34 14.30 -9.62 -0.24
N LEU A 35 13.47 -10.37 -0.97
CA LEU A 35 13.90 -11.36 -1.96
C LEU A 35 14.14 -10.74 -3.35
N GLU A 36 13.97 -9.42 -3.49
CA GLU A 36 14.13 -8.67 -4.74
C GLU A 36 13.38 -9.33 -5.91
N LEU A 37 12.11 -9.72 -5.67
CA LEU A 37 11.32 -10.40 -6.70
C LEU A 37 11.11 -9.48 -7.92
N PRO A 38 11.14 -10.01 -9.15
CA PRO A 38 11.13 -9.18 -10.36
C PRO A 38 9.95 -8.22 -10.47
N SER A 39 8.77 -8.65 -10.02
CA SER A 39 7.54 -7.84 -10.05
C SER A 39 7.27 -7.08 -8.74
N ALA A 40 8.15 -7.19 -7.74
CA ALA A 40 7.98 -6.49 -6.47
C ALA A 40 8.24 -4.98 -6.65
N PRO A 41 7.34 -4.11 -6.17
CA PRO A 41 7.62 -2.68 -6.11
C PRO A 41 8.72 -2.43 -5.09
N ALA A 42 9.60 -1.45 -5.33
CA ALA A 42 10.63 -1.08 -4.36
C ALA A 42 9.99 -0.50 -3.09
N ARG A 43 8.91 0.27 -3.26
CA ARG A 43 8.09 0.83 -2.17
C ARG A 43 6.66 0.29 -2.28
N PRO A 44 6.31 -0.80 -1.58
CA PRO A 44 4.97 -1.39 -1.69
C PRO A 44 3.86 -0.46 -1.19
N LEU A 45 4.19 0.49 -0.32
CA LEU A 45 3.29 1.51 0.19
C LEU A 45 3.93 2.90 0.02
N ILE A 46 3.18 3.82 -0.57
CA ILE A 46 3.63 5.19 -0.84
C ILE A 46 2.71 6.15 -0.11
N TYR A 47 3.25 6.86 0.89
CA TYR A 47 2.53 7.97 1.52
C TYR A 47 2.69 9.26 0.71
N ARG A 48 1.57 9.95 0.49
CA ARG A 48 1.49 11.25 -0.16
C ARG A 48 1.08 12.30 0.85
N ASP A 49 1.96 13.26 1.08
CA ASP A 49 1.75 14.37 2.01
C ASP A 49 0.75 15.41 1.49
N GLU A 50 0.47 15.44 0.18
CA GLU A 50 -0.45 16.44 -0.36
C GLU A 50 -1.90 16.21 0.07
N VAL A 51 -2.56 17.30 0.44
CA VAL A 51 -3.95 17.29 0.95
C VAL A 51 -4.96 16.70 -0.04
N ASP A 52 -4.67 16.79 -1.35
CA ASP A 52 -5.54 16.34 -2.42
C ASP A 52 -5.16 14.96 -3.00
N ARG A 53 -4.21 14.24 -2.37
CA ARG A 53 -3.75 12.91 -2.81
C ARG A 53 -4.20 11.80 -1.86
N PRO A 54 -4.41 10.56 -2.34
CA PRO A 54 -4.23 10.09 -3.72
C PRO A 54 -5.42 10.43 -4.64
N GLN A 55 -5.15 10.48 -5.95
CA GLN A 55 -6.12 10.62 -7.04
C GLN A 55 -5.93 9.48 -8.05
N PRO A 56 -6.99 8.72 -8.40
CA PRO A 56 -6.90 7.57 -9.30
C PRO A 56 -6.11 7.81 -10.58
N ARG A 57 -6.35 8.92 -11.27
CA ARG A 57 -5.68 9.23 -12.54
C ARG A 57 -4.19 9.56 -12.39
N LYS A 58 -3.76 10.04 -11.22
CA LYS A 58 -2.39 10.55 -11.02
C LYS A 58 -1.49 9.53 -10.36
N ASP A 59 -2.04 8.67 -9.49
CA ASP A 59 -1.23 7.87 -8.57
C ASP A 59 -1.40 6.35 -8.77
N ARG A 60 -2.36 5.88 -9.59
CA ARG A 60 -2.60 4.43 -9.77
C ARG A 60 -1.43 3.67 -10.39
N ASP A 61 -0.58 4.35 -11.17
CA ASP A 61 0.51 3.73 -11.93
C ASP A 61 1.85 3.76 -11.17
N ALA A 62 1.85 4.20 -9.91
CA ALA A 62 3.04 4.24 -9.06
C ALA A 62 3.67 2.85 -8.89
N GLU A 63 5.01 2.79 -8.98
CA GLU A 63 5.79 1.54 -8.95
C GLU A 63 5.25 0.51 -9.94
N ASN A 64 5.06 0.91 -11.21
CA ASN A 64 4.47 0.07 -12.26
C ASN A 64 3.09 -0.50 -11.86
N ALA A 65 2.27 0.32 -11.20
CA ALA A 65 0.94 -0.02 -10.70
C ALA A 65 0.92 -1.15 -9.64
N MET A 66 2.07 -1.47 -9.02
CA MET A 66 2.21 -2.52 -8.00
C MET A 66 2.22 -1.98 -6.56
N ALA A 67 2.34 -0.67 -6.37
CA ALA A 67 2.24 -0.05 -5.04
C ALA A 67 0.81 0.36 -4.67
N VAL A 68 0.58 0.49 -3.36
CA VAL A 68 -0.61 1.14 -2.80
C VAL A 68 -0.23 2.56 -2.40
N THR A 69 -0.94 3.56 -2.92
CA THR A 69 -0.74 4.95 -2.51
C THR A 69 -1.72 5.29 -1.39
N VAL A 70 -1.23 5.82 -0.28
CA VAL A 70 -2.03 6.29 0.84
C VAL A 70 -1.80 7.77 1.09
N GLY A 71 -2.81 8.46 1.63
CA GLY A 71 -2.72 9.88 1.92
C GLY A 71 -3.87 10.37 2.78
N ARG A 72 -3.85 11.67 3.10
CA ARG A 72 -4.88 12.34 3.91
C ARG A 72 -5.10 11.71 5.28
N LEU A 73 -4.04 11.18 5.88
CA LEU A 73 -4.05 10.69 7.25
C LEU A 73 -4.34 11.87 8.19
N ARG A 74 -5.36 11.71 9.02
CA ARG A 74 -5.80 12.72 9.99
C ARG A 74 -6.62 12.07 11.09
N GLU A 75 -6.79 12.78 12.20
CA GLU A 75 -7.68 12.34 13.27
C GLU A 75 -9.13 12.19 12.77
N CYS A 76 -9.84 11.22 13.35
CA CYS A 76 -11.25 11.01 13.13
C CYS A 76 -12.04 11.44 14.37
N ASN A 77 -13.27 11.96 14.19
CA ASN A 77 -14.09 12.38 15.34
C ASN A 77 -14.76 11.19 16.05
N VAL A 78 -14.90 10.05 15.37
CA VAL A 78 -15.60 8.84 15.85
C VAL A 78 -14.62 7.71 16.17
N PHE A 79 -13.59 7.57 15.32
CA PHE A 79 -12.50 6.61 15.50
C PHE A 79 -11.19 7.36 15.76
N ASP A 80 -10.04 6.69 15.75
CA ASP A 80 -8.76 7.37 16.00
C ASP A 80 -8.27 8.13 14.76
N TYR A 81 -8.17 7.42 13.62
CA TYR A 81 -7.65 7.99 12.39
C TYR A 81 -8.50 7.66 11.18
N ARG A 82 -8.37 8.52 10.17
CA ARG A 82 -8.93 8.30 8.84
C ARG A 82 -7.90 8.61 7.78
N PHE A 83 -7.84 7.79 6.74
CA PHE A 83 -6.99 8.00 5.57
C PHE A 83 -7.68 7.52 4.29
N VAL A 84 -7.03 7.76 3.16
CA VAL A 84 -7.48 7.31 1.84
C VAL A 84 -6.39 6.43 1.23
N GLY A 85 -6.75 5.23 0.78
CA GLY A 85 -5.87 4.33 0.03
C GLY A 85 -6.33 4.20 -1.41
N LEU A 86 -5.38 4.04 -2.34
CA LEU A 86 -5.59 3.84 -3.76
C LEU A 86 -4.65 2.75 -4.28
N HIS A 87 -5.17 1.85 -5.09
CA HIS A 87 -4.36 0.88 -5.83
C HIS A 87 -4.95 0.61 -7.22
N HIS A 88 -4.13 0.09 -8.13
CA HIS A 88 -4.60 -0.37 -9.44
C HIS A 88 -5.31 -1.73 -9.32
N ASN A 89 -6.61 -1.75 -9.58
CA ASN A 89 -7.48 -2.92 -9.38
C ASN A 89 -7.09 -4.12 -10.28
N THR A 90 -6.67 -3.89 -11.52
CA THR A 90 -6.31 -5.00 -12.43
C THR A 90 -4.84 -5.42 -12.40
N VAL A 91 -3.94 -4.56 -11.88
CA VAL A 91 -2.51 -4.86 -11.78
C VAL A 91 -2.23 -5.36 -10.37
N ARG A 92 -2.02 -4.48 -9.38
CA ARG A 92 -1.85 -4.90 -7.98
C ARG A 92 -3.00 -5.75 -7.46
N GLY A 93 -4.24 -5.38 -7.77
CA GLY A 93 -5.43 -6.07 -7.27
C GLY A 93 -5.79 -7.37 -7.99
N ALA A 94 -5.12 -7.70 -9.10
CA ALA A 94 -5.41 -8.92 -9.87
C ALA A 94 -4.14 -9.52 -10.49
N ALA A 95 -3.86 -9.23 -11.77
CA ALA A 95 -2.86 -9.97 -12.55
C ALA A 95 -1.43 -9.82 -11.99
N GLY A 96 -1.03 -8.60 -11.64
CA GLY A 96 0.28 -8.32 -11.05
C GLY A 96 0.45 -8.97 -9.68
N GLY A 97 -0.60 -8.97 -8.85
CA GLY A 97 -0.61 -9.70 -7.57
C GLY A 97 -0.45 -11.22 -7.75
N SER A 98 -1.11 -11.79 -8.75
CA SER A 98 -0.98 -13.22 -9.08
C SER A 98 0.43 -13.58 -9.57
N ILE A 99 1.05 -12.73 -10.40
CA ILE A 99 2.44 -12.93 -10.85
C ILE A 99 3.40 -12.87 -9.65
N LEU A 100 3.25 -11.85 -8.78
CA LEU A 100 4.10 -11.72 -7.60
C LEU A 100 3.96 -12.91 -6.64
N ASN A 101 2.75 -13.45 -6.50
CA ASN A 101 2.53 -14.69 -5.75
C ASN A 101 3.24 -15.88 -6.41
N ALA A 102 3.18 -16.01 -7.73
CA ALA A 102 3.87 -17.09 -8.45
C ALA A 102 5.40 -16.99 -8.31
N GLU A 103 5.97 -15.78 -8.43
CA GLU A 103 7.40 -15.52 -8.19
C GLU A 103 7.80 -15.95 -6.77
N LEU A 104 7.00 -15.58 -5.76
CA LEU A 104 7.24 -15.96 -4.37
C LEU A 104 7.17 -17.48 -4.17
N LEU A 105 6.17 -18.15 -4.74
CA LEU A 105 6.02 -19.61 -4.66
C LEU A 105 7.21 -20.32 -5.32
N LYS A 106 7.69 -19.80 -6.46
CA LYS A 106 8.83 -20.33 -7.20
C LYS A 106 10.12 -20.23 -6.37
N VAL A 107 10.40 -19.08 -5.78
CA VAL A 107 11.59 -18.88 -4.93
C VAL A 107 11.51 -19.72 -3.66
N LYS A 108 10.32 -19.94 -3.11
CA LYS A 108 10.09 -20.85 -1.97
C LYS A 108 10.14 -22.34 -2.32
N GLY A 109 10.32 -22.70 -3.60
CA GLY A 109 10.36 -24.09 -4.04
C GLY A 109 9.02 -24.83 -3.95
N LEU A 110 7.91 -24.10 -3.90
CA LEU A 110 6.56 -24.67 -3.82
C LEU A 110 5.98 -25.01 -5.19
N ILE A 111 6.54 -24.43 -6.26
CA ILE A 111 6.18 -24.72 -7.66
C ILE A 111 7.44 -24.86 -8.53
N GLY A 112 7.36 -25.72 -9.54
CA GLY A 112 8.44 -26.10 -10.47
C GLY A 112 8.41 -25.34 -11.78
#